data_AF-A0A328SKR6-F1
#
_entry.id   AF-A0A328SKR6-F1
#
_cell.length_a   1.000
_cell.length_b   1.000
_cell.length_c   1.000
_cell.angle_alpha   90.00
_cell.angle_beta   90.00
_cell.angle_gamma   90.00
#
_symmetry.space_group_name_H-M   'P 1'
#
loop_
_entity.id
_entity.type
_entity.pdbx_description
1 polymer ?
#
loop_
_entity_poly.entity_id
_entity_poly.type
_entity_poly.pdbx_seq_one_letter_code
_entity_poly.pdbx_strand_id
1 'polypeptide(L)' 'MCIYGKLTDNTGKNIAYEKIQKKVNNKTYTLTTTKYGNYNINITANTIGKNNITTTYTGSNNYTKSTNKTTSCNQDTMNK' A
#
# COMPACT_ATOMS: atom_id res chain seq x y z
N MET A 1 2.81 1.77 12.21
CA MET A 1 2.11 2.51 11.15
C MET A 1 1.11 1.59 10.45
N CYS A 2 -0.16 1.97 10.39
CA CYS A 2 -1.19 1.24 9.64
C CYS A 2 -1.38 1.91 8.27
N ILE A 3 -1.37 1.13 7.19
CA ILE A 3 -1.62 1.62 5.83
C ILE A 3 -2.82 0.89 5.25
N TYR A 4 -3.83 1.64 4.84
CA TYR A 4 -5.01 1.14 4.16
C TYR A 4 -5.06 1.67 2.72
N GLY A 5 -5.77 0.95 1.87
CA GLY A 5 -6.09 1.41 0.53
C GLY A 5 -7.12 0.53 -0.13
N LYS A 6 -7.56 0.98 -1.30
CA LYS A 6 -8.55 0.30 -2.12
C LYS A 6 -8.10 0.32 -3.57
N LEU A 7 -8.25 -0.79 -4.27
CA LEU A 7 -7.99 -0.91 -5.70
C LEU A 7 -9.33 -0.91 -6.44
N THR A 8 -9.51 0.08 -7.30
CA THR A 8 -10.67 0.23 -8.18
C THR A 8 -10.22 0.52 -9.62
N ASP A 9 -11.09 0.22 -10.58
CA ASP A 9 -10.92 0.69 -11.95
C ASP A 9 -11.31 2.17 -12.11
N ASN A 10 -11.24 2.67 -13.35
CA ASN A 10 -11.60 4.05 -13.71
C ASN A 10 -13.11 4.36 -13.57
N THR A 11 -13.96 3.34 -13.44
CA THR A 11 -15.40 3.49 -13.19
C THR A 11 -15.75 3.40 -11.71
N GLY A 12 -14.76 3.12 -10.84
CA GLY A 12 -14.96 2.90 -9.42
C GLY A 12 -15.33 1.46 -9.05
N LYS A 13 -15.31 0.53 -10.00
CA LYS A 13 -15.55 -0.90 -9.72
C LYS A 13 -14.39 -1.48 -8.93
N ASN A 14 -14.71 -2.29 -7.92
CA ASN A 14 -13.72 -2.91 -7.06
C ASN A 14 -12.92 -3.98 -7.81
N ILE A 15 -11.60 -3.96 -7.66
CA ILE A 15 -10.71 -4.98 -8.21
C ILE A 15 -10.32 -5.95 -7.08
N ALA A 16 -11.00 -7.10 -7.06
CA ALA A 16 -10.91 -8.09 -6.00
C ALA A 16 -9.85 -9.18 -6.26
N TYR A 17 -9.26 -9.69 -5.17
CA TYR A 17 -8.33 -10.83 -5.17
C TYR A 17 -7.06 -10.66 -6.02
N GLU A 18 -6.68 -9.42 -6.28
CA GLU A 18 -5.51 -9.07 -7.07
C GLU A 18 -4.30 -8.81 -6.18
N LYS A 19 -3.11 -9.15 -6.70
CA LYS A 19 -1.85 -8.95 -5.97
C LYS A 19 -1.35 -7.52 -6.12
N ILE A 20 -0.98 -6.91 -5.00
CA ILE A 20 -0.39 -5.59 -4.90
C ILE A 20 0.97 -5.71 -4.22
N GLN A 21 1.96 -5.02 -4.76
CA GLN A 21 3.27 -4.86 -4.13
C GLN A 21 3.35 -3.52 -3.42
N LYS A 22 3.60 -3.54 -2.11
CA LYS A 22 3.80 -2.36 -1.28
C LYS A 22 5.26 -2.30 -0.86
N LYS A 23 5.97 -1.28 -1.30
CA LYS A 23 7.34 -0.99 -0.87
C LYS A 23 7.31 0.11 0.18
N VAL A 24 7.85 -0.16 1.37
CA VAL A 24 8.04 0.83 2.44
C VAL A 24 9.52 0.91 2.74
N ASN A 25 10.12 2.06 2.45
CA ASN A 25 11.56 2.27 2.41
C ASN A 25 12.23 1.21 1.51
N ASN A 26 13.00 0.28 2.10
CA ASN A 26 13.73 -0.76 1.39
C ASN A 26 13.08 -2.15 1.51
N LYS A 27 11.92 -2.28 2.15
CA LYS A 27 11.20 -3.55 2.31
C LYS A 27 9.99 -3.61 1.38
N THR A 28 9.81 -4.75 0.72
CA THR A 28 8.66 -5.02 -0.15
C THR A 28 7.75 -6.04 0.50
N TYR A 29 6.45 -5.75 0.46
CA TYR A 29 5.38 -6.59 0.98
C TYR A 29 4.39 -6.89 -0.14
N THR A 30 3.97 -8.14 -0.26
CA THR A 30 2.93 -8.55 -1.20
C THR A 30 1.61 -8.69 -0.46
N LEU A 31 0.58 -8.01 -0.94
CA LEU A 31 -0.76 -8.02 -0.41
C LEU A 31 -1.73 -8.53 -1.48
N THR A 32 -2.85 -9.09 -1.06
CA THR A 32 -3.95 -9.46 -1.94
C THR A 32 -5.16 -8.63 -1.58
N THR A 33 -5.84 -8.04 -2.56
CA THR A 33 -7.07 -7.29 -2.30
C THR A 33 -8.20 -8.22 -1.88
N THR A 34 -9.04 -7.75 -0.96
CA THR A 34 -10.26 -8.45 -0.56
C THR A 34 -11.30 -8.45 -1.69
N LYS A 35 -12.43 -9.14 -1.49
CA LYS A 35 -13.59 -9.12 -2.39
C LYS A 35 -14.15 -7.72 -2.70
N TYR A 36 -13.84 -6.74 -1.85
CA TYR A 36 -14.24 -5.35 -2.02
C TYR A 36 -13.12 -4.45 -2.55
N GLY A 37 -12.00 -5.02 -3.00
CA GLY A 37 -10.84 -4.27 -3.48
C GLY A 37 -9.97 -3.64 -2.38
N ASN A 38 -10.36 -3.79 -1.10
CA ASN A 38 -9.62 -3.23 0.02
C ASN A 38 -8.36 -4.04 0.33
N TYR A 39 -7.31 -3.37 0.78
CA TYR A 39 -6.10 -3.98 1.33
C TYR A 39 -5.62 -3.18 2.53
N ASN A 40 -5.02 -3.87 3.50
CA ASN A 40 -4.39 -3.25 4.66
C ASN A 40 -3.07 -3.95 4.99
N ILE A 41 -2.17 -3.21 5.62
CA ILE A 41 -0.95 -3.77 6.19
C ILE A 41 -0.54 -2.96 7.42
N ASN A 42 -0.17 -3.68 8.47
CA ASN A 42 0.45 -3.10 9.65
C ASN A 42 1.96 -3.27 9.54
N ILE A 43 2.68 -2.15 9.50
CA ILE A 43 4.15 -2.13 9.41
C ILE A 43 4.70 -1.41 10.63
N THR A 44 5.60 -2.09 11.34
CA THR A 44 6.49 -1.45 12.31
C THR A 44 7.57 -0.72 11.52
N ALA A 45 7.50 0.61 11.50
CA ALA A 45 8.53 1.40 10.88
C ALA A 45 9.69 1.53 11.86
N ASN A 46 10.82 0.88 11.56
CA ASN A 46 12.01 0.95 12.39
C ASN A 46 12.86 2.20 12.08
N THR A 47 12.27 3.18 11.38
CA THR A 47 12.94 4.38 10.91
C THR A 47 12.12 5.59 11.35
N ILE A 48 12.69 6.37 12.27
CA ILE A 48 12.13 7.65 12.73
C ILE A 48 12.24 8.66 11.58
N GLY A 49 11.19 9.45 11.34
CA GLY A 49 11.14 10.44 10.26
C GLY A 49 10.41 9.96 8.99
N LYS A 50 10.86 10.44 7.83
CA LYS A 50 10.17 10.26 6.54
C LYS A 50 10.30 8.82 6.03
N ASN A 51 9.15 8.16 5.85
CA ASN A 51 9.04 6.83 5.28
C ASN A 51 8.46 6.92 3.86
N ASN A 52 9.21 6.43 2.87
CA ASN A 52 8.78 6.43 1.46
C ASN A 52 7.95 5.19 1.17
N ILE A 53 6.71 5.38 0.73
CA ILE A 53 5.75 4.30 0.49
C ILE A 53 5.38 4.29 -0.98
N THR A 54 5.64 3.19 -1.68
CA THR A 54 5.21 2.95 -3.06
C THR A 54 4.26 1.77 -3.10
N THR A 55 3.14 1.92 -3.78
CA THR A 55 2.16 0.86 -4.03
C THR A 55 2.11 0.59 -5.52
N THR A 56 2.30 -0.65 -5.92
CA THR A 56 2.34 -1.06 -7.31
C THR A 56 1.34 -2.19 -7.52
N TYR A 57 0.41 -1.98 -8.44
CA TYR A 57 -0.37 -3.04 -9.05
C TYR A 57 0.24 -3.37 -10.40
N THR A 58 0.65 -4.61 -10.62
CA THR A 58 1.36 -5.01 -11.85
C THR A 58 0.44 -5.20 -13.06
N GLY A 59 -0.87 -5.10 -12.85
CA GLY A 59 -1.87 -5.42 -13.88
C GLY A 59 -2.25 -6.90 -13.88
N SER A 60 -3.33 -7.19 -14.58
CA SER A 60 -3.88 -8.52 -14.88
C SER A 60 -4.38 -8.55 -16.32
N ASN A 61 -4.96 -9.67 -16.76
CA ASN A 61 -5.55 -9.79 -18.10
C ASN A 61 -6.64 -8.74 -18.39
N ASN A 62 -7.31 -8.23 -17.34
CA ASN A 62 -8.44 -7.31 -17.48
C ASN A 62 -8.13 -5.87 -17.06
N TYR A 63 -7.04 -5.64 -16.32
CA TYR A 63 -6.73 -4.35 -15.72
C TYR A 63 -5.26 -3.98 -15.95
N THR A 64 -5.01 -2.74 -16.35
CA THR A 64 -3.65 -2.25 -16.57
C THR A 64 -2.92 -2.00 -15.25
N LYS A 65 -1.58 -2.00 -15.33
CA LYS A 65 -0.72 -1.70 -14.18
C LYS A 65 -0.95 -0.28 -13.67
N SER A 66 -0.83 -0.09 -12.36
CA SER A 66 -0.93 1.21 -11.71
C SER A 66 0.10 1.36 -10.60
N THR A 67 0.55 2.58 -10.32
CA THR A 67 1.52 2.86 -9.26
C THR A 67 1.14 4.15 -8.55
N ASN A 68 1.15 4.11 -7.22
CA ASN A 68 0.91 5.27 -6.37
C ASN A 68 2.03 5.42 -5.34
N LYS A 69 2.57 6.63 -5.20
CA LYS A 69 3.66 6.96 -4.27
C LYS A 69 3.14 7.95 -3.24
N THR A 70 3.41 7.67 -1.98
CA THR A 70 3.09 8.56 -0.86
C THR A 70 4.23 8.52 0.16
N THR A 71 4.25 9.48 1.07
CA THR A 71 5.24 9.56 2.14
C THR A 71 4.53 9.78 3.46
N SER A 72 4.91 9.03 4.48
CA SER A 72 4.41 9.21 5.83
C SER A 72 5.56 9.56 6.77
N CYS A 73 5.36 10.49 7.68
CA CYS A 73 6.32 10.77 8.74
C CYS A 73 5.86 10.06 10.00
N ASN A 74 6.71 9.19 10.55
CA ASN A 74 6.49 8.66 11.89
C ASN A 74 7.20 9.59 12.89
N GLN A 75 6.44 10.12 13.83
CA GLN A 75 6.94 10.93 14.94
C GLN A 75 6.85 10.05 16.19
N ASP A 76 7.99 9.54 16.67
CA ASP A 76 8.07 9.00 18.02
C ASP A 76 8.50 10.13 18.94
N THR A 77 7.60 10.59 19.81
CA THR A 77 7.96 11.45 20.94
C THR A 77 8.32 10.53 22.10
N MET A 78 9.61 10.46 22.44
CA MET A 78 10.01 9.88 23.72
C MET A 78 9.64 10.88 24.82
N ASN A 79 8.56 10.64 25.55
CA ASN A 79 8.35 11.31 26.83
C ASN A 79 9.44 10.81 27.78
N LYS A 80 10.34 11.72 28.19
CA LYS A 80 11.27 11.51 29.29
C LYS A 80 10.52 11.62 30.62
#